data_AF-A0A9P7BI49-F1
#
_entry.id   AF-A0A9P7BI49-F1
#
_cell.length_a   1.000
_cell.length_b   1.000
_cell.length_c   1.000
_cell.angle_alpha   90.00
_cell.angle_beta   90.00
_cell.angle_gamma   90.00
#
_symmetry.space_group_name_H-M   'P 1'
#
loop_
_entity.id
_entity.type
_entity.pdbx_description
1 polymer ?
#
loop_
_entity_poly.entity_id
_entity_poly.type
_entity_poly.pdbx_seq_one_letter_code
_entity_poly.pdbx_strand_id
1 'polypeptide(L)'
;MYKRSQTTGLNTILAVKNFLNGVDRFKVVFCRDNTINNTNPKLITPITNDILVLDSSFNPPHLGHQSMLEIAPAIYNKNIDLAPGTVTTKDLSTHSGLLLLSIKNADKGDVSIEEYAERLDMMILLAQKTYLTCAVALTKESLFINKSKLITEWLKIESPNKHIDNYFLLGFDTITRFFDSKYYQNKSIVESLNPFFENSHIIALLRENNSLSGMNISQQMEYLDKIIKNQTLNGLKLPDLWNNKIIYGECKDTWNISSSKIRQNVKNDVIDWKAMVLPEVADYIEKKGMYK
;
A
#
# COMPACT_ATOMS: atom_id res chain seq x y z
N MET A 1 3.67 9.78 -34.25
CA MET A 1 2.96 10.95 -33.69
C MET A 1 1.86 10.44 -32.75
N TYR A 2 2.22 10.05 -31.51
CA TYR A 2 1.25 9.57 -30.51
C TYR A 2 0.98 10.68 -29.50
N LYS A 3 -0.02 11.52 -29.80
CA LYS A 3 -0.68 12.35 -28.80
C LYS A 3 -1.75 11.51 -28.10
N ARG A 4 -1.47 11.04 -26.89
CA ARG A 4 -2.48 10.75 -25.85
C ARG A 4 -1.91 11.13 -24.49
N SER A 5 -1.74 12.43 -24.27
CA SER A 5 -1.80 12.98 -22.92
C SER A 5 -3.28 13.21 -22.62
N GLN A 6 -3.97 12.15 -22.18
CA GLN A 6 -5.16 12.36 -21.36
C GLN A 6 -4.65 12.60 -19.95
N THR A 7 -4.37 13.86 -19.62
CA THR A 7 -4.42 14.29 -18.23
C THR A 7 -5.80 13.92 -17.71
N THR A 8 -5.84 12.92 -16.84
CA THR A 8 -7.00 12.58 -16.04
C THR A 8 -7.55 13.86 -15.41
N GLY A 9 -8.84 14.15 -15.60
CA GLY A 9 -9.46 15.44 -15.26
C GLY A 9 -9.53 15.77 -13.76
N LEU A 10 -8.77 15.09 -12.91
CA LEU A 10 -8.71 15.36 -11.48
C LEU A 10 -7.79 16.56 -11.22
N ASN A 11 -8.34 17.63 -10.64
CA ASN A 11 -7.54 18.68 -10.05
C ASN A 11 -7.07 18.22 -8.66
N THR A 12 -5.84 17.71 -8.58
CA THR A 12 -5.26 17.13 -7.36
C THR A 12 -5.07 18.16 -6.24
N ILE A 13 -4.71 19.40 -6.57
CA ILE A 13 -4.65 20.51 -5.60
C ILE A 13 -6.02 20.72 -4.94
N LEU A 14 -7.09 20.80 -5.74
CA LEU A 14 -8.44 20.98 -5.22
C LEU A 14 -8.89 19.75 -4.42
N ALA A 15 -8.55 18.54 -4.85
CA ALA A 15 -8.86 17.30 -4.14
C ALA A 15 -8.22 17.28 -2.75
N VAL A 16 -6.93 17.59 -2.65
CA VAL A 16 -6.19 17.68 -1.37
C VAL A 16 -6.76 18.79 -0.50
N LYS A 17 -6.98 20.00 -1.05
CA LYS A 17 -7.55 21.14 -0.30
C LYS A 17 -8.93 20.80 0.27
N ASN A 18 -9.82 20.22 -0.53
CA ASN A 18 -11.15 19.82 -0.10
C ASN A 18 -11.09 18.72 0.97
N PHE A 19 -10.17 17.76 0.85
CA PHE A 19 -10.03 16.70 1.84
C PHE A 19 -9.48 17.23 3.18
N LEU A 20 -8.46 18.08 3.15
CA LEU A 20 -7.89 18.71 4.34
C LEU A 20 -8.94 19.52 5.11
N ASN A 21 -9.68 20.38 4.40
CA ASN A 21 -10.70 21.26 4.99
C ASN A 21 -12.04 20.56 5.28
N GLY A 22 -12.27 19.38 4.69
CA GLY A 22 -13.51 18.63 4.85
C GLY A 22 -13.58 17.83 6.14
N VAL A 23 -14.75 17.27 6.42
CA VAL A 23 -14.99 16.38 7.58
C VAL A 23 -14.55 14.94 7.32
N ASP A 24 -14.40 14.56 6.04
CA ASP A 24 -13.99 13.21 5.63
C ASP A 24 -12.64 12.81 6.27
N ARG A 25 -12.57 11.60 6.84
CA ARG A 25 -11.32 11.01 7.36
C ARG A 25 -10.66 10.05 6.38
N PHE A 26 -11.40 9.57 5.39
CA PHE A 26 -10.95 8.71 4.30
C PHE A 26 -11.69 9.10 3.01
N LYS A 27 -10.98 9.14 1.88
CA LYS A 27 -11.59 9.46 0.58
C LYS A 27 -10.82 8.85 -0.58
N VAL A 28 -11.51 8.08 -1.42
CA VAL A 28 -11.02 7.71 -2.74
C VAL A 28 -11.13 8.93 -3.66
N VAL A 29 -10.02 9.32 -4.26
CA VAL A 29 -9.93 10.54 -5.11
C VAL A 29 -9.69 10.21 -6.58
N PHE A 30 -9.19 9.01 -6.86
CA PHE A 30 -9.00 8.51 -8.21
C PHE A 30 -9.25 7.00 -8.22
N CYS A 31 -9.85 6.50 -9.28
CA CYS A 31 -9.95 5.07 -9.54
C CYS A 31 -9.70 4.81 -11.02
N ARG A 32 -8.88 3.79 -11.29
CA ARG A 32 -8.73 3.23 -12.63
C ARG A 32 -9.40 1.86 -12.66
N ASP A 33 -10.34 1.72 -13.59
CA ASP A 33 -10.93 0.43 -13.96
C ASP A 33 -10.20 -0.07 -15.22
N ASN A 34 -9.85 -1.37 -15.24
CA ASN A 34 -9.21 -2.00 -16.40
C ASN A 34 -10.22 -2.47 -17.46
N THR A 35 -11.53 -2.28 -17.22
CA THR A 35 -12.56 -2.53 -18.23
C THR A 35 -12.64 -1.36 -19.22
N ILE A 36 -12.58 -1.68 -20.51
CA ILE A 36 -12.35 -0.73 -21.61
C ILE A 36 -13.48 0.31 -21.79
N ASN A 37 -14.65 0.14 -21.15
CA ASN A 37 -15.87 0.88 -21.47
C ASN A 37 -16.56 1.56 -20.28
N ASN A 38 -15.94 1.63 -19.09
CA ASN A 38 -16.61 2.19 -17.91
C ASN A 38 -16.33 3.70 -17.75
N THR A 39 -17.36 4.52 -17.87
CA THR A 39 -17.29 5.98 -17.67
C THR A 39 -17.21 6.38 -16.20
N ASN A 40 -17.47 5.45 -15.27
CA ASN A 40 -17.38 5.64 -13.82
C ASN A 40 -16.58 4.47 -13.21
N PRO A 41 -15.24 4.50 -13.27
CA PRO A 41 -14.41 3.42 -12.76
C PRO A 41 -14.67 3.18 -11.27
N LYS A 42 -14.96 1.93 -10.91
CA LYS A 42 -15.19 1.50 -9.53
C LYS A 42 -14.09 0.56 -9.08
N LEU A 43 -13.58 0.79 -7.87
CA LEU A 43 -12.57 -0.09 -7.26
C LEU A 43 -13.16 -1.48 -7.00
N ILE A 44 -14.41 -1.51 -6.55
CA ILE A 44 -15.13 -2.74 -6.24
C ILE A 44 -15.96 -3.15 -7.46
N THR A 45 -15.61 -4.30 -8.01
CA THR A 45 -16.34 -4.96 -9.09
C THR A 45 -17.07 -6.20 -8.53
N PRO A 46 -18.02 -6.82 -9.27
CA PRO A 46 -18.70 -8.03 -8.80
C PRO A 46 -17.75 -9.18 -8.42
N ILE A 47 -16.55 -9.21 -9.01
CA ILE A 47 -15.55 -10.24 -8.76
C ILE A 47 -14.51 -9.83 -7.69
N THR A 48 -14.46 -8.57 -7.27
CA THR A 48 -13.49 -8.09 -6.27
C THR A 48 -13.81 -8.69 -4.89
N ASN A 49 -12.94 -9.55 -4.37
CA ASN A 49 -13.05 -10.13 -3.03
C ASN A 49 -12.10 -9.46 -2.04
N ASP A 50 -10.97 -8.94 -2.52
CA ASP A 50 -9.92 -8.42 -1.66
C ASP A 50 -9.43 -7.04 -2.13
N ILE A 51 -9.12 -6.18 -1.16
CA ILE A 51 -8.40 -4.93 -1.41
C ILE A 51 -6.97 -5.05 -0.89
N LEU A 52 -6.01 -4.93 -1.80
CA LEU A 52 -4.58 -4.82 -1.50
C LEU A 52 -4.25 -3.37 -1.16
N VAL A 53 -4.10 -3.08 0.12
CA VAL A 53 -3.83 -1.73 0.63
C VAL A 53 -2.33 -1.49 0.72
N LEU A 54 -1.80 -0.62 -0.15
CA LEU A 54 -0.42 -0.15 -0.08
C LEU A 54 -0.38 1.25 0.51
N ASP A 55 -0.03 1.34 1.79
CA ASP A 55 0.12 2.60 2.53
C ASP A 55 1.58 3.05 2.53
N SER A 56 1.85 4.24 1.99
CA SER A 56 3.20 4.80 1.90
C SER A 56 3.16 6.32 1.75
N SER A 57 4.33 6.96 1.89
CA SER A 57 4.47 8.40 1.65
C SER A 57 4.53 8.77 0.16
N PHE A 58 4.83 7.80 -0.72
CA PHE A 58 4.90 7.96 -2.18
C PHE A 58 5.62 9.25 -2.62
N ASN A 59 6.83 9.49 -2.11
CA ASN A 59 7.55 10.76 -2.33
C ASN A 59 8.96 10.58 -2.94
N PRO A 60 9.10 10.10 -4.18
CA PRO A 60 8.03 9.72 -5.12
C PRO A 60 7.61 8.24 -5.00
N PRO A 61 6.48 7.83 -5.62
CA PRO A 61 6.22 6.43 -5.91
C PRO A 61 7.33 5.88 -6.84
N HIS A 62 7.57 4.58 -6.79
CA HIS A 62 8.72 3.94 -7.46
C HIS A 62 8.45 2.48 -7.77
N LEU A 63 9.33 1.83 -8.53
CA LEU A 63 9.13 0.45 -8.99
C LEU A 63 8.98 -0.54 -7.83
N GLY A 64 9.66 -0.33 -6.69
CA GLY A 64 9.40 -1.12 -5.49
C GLY A 64 7.94 -1.11 -5.02
N HIS A 65 7.24 0.03 -5.08
CA HIS A 65 5.81 0.12 -4.75
C HIS A 65 4.96 -0.66 -5.76
N GLN A 66 5.27 -0.54 -7.05
CA GLN A 66 4.59 -1.28 -8.11
C GLN A 66 4.73 -2.79 -7.89
N SER A 67 5.96 -3.25 -7.69
CA SER A 67 6.28 -4.66 -7.50
C SER A 67 5.63 -5.25 -6.25
N MET A 68 5.49 -4.49 -5.15
CA MET A 68 4.72 -4.92 -3.97
C MET A 68 3.25 -5.21 -4.33
N LEU A 69 2.63 -4.29 -5.07
CA LEU A 69 1.23 -4.42 -5.48
C LEU A 69 1.02 -5.60 -6.45
N GLU A 70 1.97 -5.81 -7.36
CA GLU A 70 1.89 -6.81 -8.42
C GLU A 70 2.27 -8.22 -7.98
N ILE A 71 3.14 -8.40 -6.97
CA ILE A 71 3.48 -9.74 -6.48
C ILE A 71 2.50 -10.26 -5.42
N ALA A 72 1.80 -9.36 -4.72
CA ALA A 72 0.94 -9.71 -3.59
C ALA A 72 -0.11 -10.79 -3.93
N PRO A 73 -0.82 -10.76 -5.09
CA PRO A 73 -1.71 -11.84 -5.50
C PRO A 73 -1.02 -13.22 -5.60
N ALA A 74 0.22 -13.25 -6.11
CA ALA A 74 0.96 -14.51 -6.22
C ALA A 74 1.39 -15.04 -4.85
N ILE A 75 1.78 -14.16 -3.93
CA ILE A 75 2.08 -14.53 -2.53
C ILE A 75 0.82 -15.08 -1.85
N TYR A 76 -0.32 -14.41 -2.03
CA TYR A 76 -1.62 -14.84 -1.52
C TYR A 76 -1.96 -16.26 -1.99
N ASN A 77 -1.96 -16.49 -3.31
CA ASN A 77 -2.31 -17.79 -3.90
C ASN A 77 -1.36 -18.93 -3.53
N LYS A 78 -0.10 -18.62 -3.20
CA LYS A 78 0.87 -19.64 -2.75
C LYS A 78 0.67 -20.04 -1.29
N ASN A 79 0.25 -19.11 -0.44
CA ASN A 79 0.16 -19.33 1.00
C ASN A 79 -1.21 -19.84 1.46
N ILE A 80 -2.25 -19.63 0.66
CA ILE A 80 -3.56 -20.24 0.86
C ILE A 80 -3.55 -21.45 -0.05
N ASP A 81 -3.65 -22.66 0.51
CA ASP A 81 -3.63 -23.96 -0.17
C ASP A 81 -4.70 -24.09 -1.26
N LEU A 82 -4.61 -23.29 -2.32
CA LEU A 82 -5.28 -23.53 -3.58
C LEU A 82 -4.57 -24.75 -4.17
N ALA A 83 -5.32 -25.84 -4.34
CA ALA A 83 -4.80 -27.12 -4.79
C ALA A 83 -3.75 -26.95 -5.91
N PRO A 84 -2.59 -27.65 -5.85
CA PRO A 84 -1.55 -27.51 -6.85
C PRO A 84 -2.11 -27.80 -8.25
N GLY A 85 -2.18 -26.78 -9.10
CA GLY A 85 -2.60 -26.95 -10.51
C GLY A 85 -3.60 -25.94 -11.07
N THR A 86 -4.13 -25.00 -10.29
CA THR A 86 -5.09 -24.01 -10.82
C THR A 86 -4.84 -22.59 -10.31
N VAL A 87 -3.74 -21.96 -10.69
CA VAL A 87 -3.69 -20.48 -10.75
C VAL A 87 -4.30 -20.10 -12.08
N THR A 88 -5.57 -19.73 -12.08
CA THR A 88 -6.27 -19.28 -13.28
C THR A 88 -6.23 -17.75 -13.36
N THR A 89 -6.45 -17.19 -14.55
CA THR A 89 -6.59 -15.74 -14.72
C THR A 89 -7.75 -15.13 -13.92
N LYS A 90 -8.69 -15.96 -13.42
CA LYS A 90 -9.74 -15.53 -12.49
C LYS A 90 -9.18 -15.10 -11.13
N ASP A 91 -8.12 -15.72 -10.63
CA ASP A 91 -7.59 -15.45 -9.28
C ASP A 91 -6.85 -14.11 -9.21
N LEU A 92 -6.27 -13.65 -10.32
CA LEU A 92 -5.69 -12.29 -10.41
C LEU A 92 -6.76 -11.20 -10.44
N SER A 93 -7.98 -11.54 -10.88
CA SER A 93 -9.07 -10.59 -11.09
C SER A 93 -9.94 -10.34 -9.85
N THR A 94 -9.74 -11.10 -8.78
CA THR A 94 -10.46 -10.91 -7.50
C THR A 94 -9.81 -9.89 -6.58
N HIS A 95 -8.56 -9.51 -6.84
CA HIS A 95 -7.83 -8.51 -6.06
C HIS A 95 -7.91 -7.14 -6.72
N SER A 96 -8.11 -6.10 -5.92
CA SER A 96 -8.04 -4.70 -6.38
C SER A 96 -7.06 -3.92 -5.50
N GLY A 97 -6.31 -2.99 -6.09
CA GLY A 97 -5.28 -2.22 -5.40
C GLY A 97 -5.79 -0.90 -4.83
N LEU A 98 -5.35 -0.54 -3.63
CA LEU A 98 -5.59 0.77 -3.03
C LEU A 98 -4.25 1.40 -2.61
N LEU A 99 -3.83 2.43 -3.33
CA LEU A 99 -2.70 3.28 -2.93
C LEU A 99 -3.20 4.31 -1.91
N LEU A 100 -2.72 4.22 -0.67
CA LEU A 100 -3.20 5.03 0.44
C LEU A 100 -2.14 6.03 0.90
N LEU A 101 -2.47 7.32 0.83
CA LEU A 101 -1.63 8.40 1.33
C LEU A 101 -2.19 8.97 2.64
N SER A 102 -1.42 8.86 3.72
CA SER A 102 -1.74 9.53 4.99
C SER A 102 -1.26 10.98 4.99
N ILE A 103 -2.20 11.89 5.26
CA ILE A 103 -1.98 13.35 5.28
C ILE A 103 -1.70 13.88 6.70
N LYS A 104 -1.77 13.01 7.71
CA LYS A 104 -1.24 13.28 9.06
C LYS A 104 -0.13 12.27 9.37
N ASN A 105 1.08 12.53 8.89
CA ASN A 105 2.24 11.76 9.34
C ASN A 105 2.62 12.24 10.73
N ALA A 106 2.62 11.34 11.72
CA ALA A 106 3.02 11.67 13.10
C ALA A 106 4.47 12.22 13.20
N ASP A 107 5.30 11.91 12.20
CA ASP A 107 6.76 12.14 12.21
C ASP A 107 7.25 13.22 11.21
N LYS A 108 6.37 13.85 10.44
CA LYS A 108 6.77 14.86 9.43
C LYS A 108 5.94 16.13 9.62
N GLY A 109 6.62 17.27 9.74
CA GLY A 109 6.02 18.60 9.92
C GLY A 109 5.10 19.03 8.76
N ASP A 110 4.76 20.33 8.72
CA ASP A 110 3.77 20.88 7.77
C ASP A 110 4.17 20.68 6.30
N VAL A 111 3.64 19.64 5.67
CA VAL A 111 3.73 19.38 4.23
C VAL A 111 2.69 20.24 3.51
N SER A 112 3.07 20.95 2.44
CA SER A 112 2.15 21.84 1.73
C SER A 112 1.08 21.08 0.93
N ILE A 113 -0.01 21.77 0.58
CA ILE A 113 -1.07 21.23 -0.28
C ILE A 113 -0.48 20.82 -1.64
N GLU A 114 0.46 21.62 -2.15
CA GLU A 114 1.14 21.40 -3.41
C GLU A 114 1.97 20.11 -3.37
N GLU A 115 2.74 19.88 -2.30
CA GLU A 115 3.54 18.65 -2.20
C GLU A 115 2.65 17.40 -2.09
N TYR A 116 1.53 17.47 -1.36
CA TYR A 116 0.55 16.38 -1.35
C TYR A 116 -0.08 16.16 -2.73
N ALA A 117 -0.39 17.23 -3.47
CA ALA A 117 -0.96 17.13 -4.81
C ALA A 117 0.04 16.53 -5.81
N GLU A 118 1.33 16.87 -5.72
CA GLU A 118 2.38 16.31 -6.56
C GLU A 118 2.58 14.81 -6.28
N ARG A 119 2.56 14.39 -5.01
CA ARG A 119 2.58 12.97 -4.64
C ARG A 119 1.34 12.26 -5.21
N LEU A 120 0.16 12.88 -5.12
CA LEU A 120 -1.09 12.33 -5.64
C LEU A 120 -1.05 12.18 -7.17
N ASP A 121 -0.53 13.18 -7.90
CA ASP A 121 -0.33 13.10 -9.36
C ASP A 121 0.53 11.89 -9.73
N MET A 122 1.66 11.70 -9.04
CA MET A 122 2.55 10.56 -9.31
C MET A 122 1.94 9.21 -8.90
N MET A 123 1.14 9.17 -7.82
CA MET A 123 0.40 7.97 -7.43
C MET A 123 -0.64 7.56 -8.48
N ILE A 124 -1.29 8.54 -9.13
CA ILE A 124 -2.22 8.28 -10.23
C ILE A 124 -1.48 7.65 -11.41
N LEU A 125 -0.29 8.14 -11.76
CA LEU A 125 0.54 7.52 -12.79
C LEU A 125 0.87 6.05 -12.45
N LEU A 126 1.20 5.77 -11.18
CA LEU A 126 1.42 4.39 -10.74
C LEU A 126 0.16 3.52 -10.85
N ALA A 127 -1.00 4.01 -10.37
CA ALA A 127 -2.28 3.31 -10.47
C ALA A 127 -2.68 3.04 -11.94
N GLN A 128 -2.32 3.93 -12.85
CA GLN A 128 -2.53 3.79 -14.30
C GLN A 128 -1.59 2.81 -15.00
N LYS A 129 -0.56 2.31 -14.32
CA LYS A 129 0.42 1.38 -14.91
C LYS A 129 0.36 -0.03 -14.35
N THR A 130 -0.20 -0.22 -13.15
CA THR A 130 -0.44 -1.57 -12.63
C THR A 130 -1.46 -2.34 -13.48
N TYR A 131 -1.36 -3.67 -13.50
CA TYR A 131 -2.36 -4.54 -14.14
C TYR A 131 -3.62 -4.76 -13.30
N LEU A 132 -3.65 -4.32 -12.03
CA LEU A 132 -4.82 -4.40 -11.17
C LEU A 132 -5.76 -3.22 -11.38
N THR A 133 -7.06 -3.43 -11.14
CA THR A 133 -7.97 -2.30 -10.86
C THR A 133 -7.43 -1.59 -9.63
N CYS A 134 -7.17 -0.29 -9.73
CA CYS A 134 -6.42 0.41 -8.70
C CYS A 134 -6.98 1.80 -8.42
N ALA A 135 -7.17 2.09 -7.14
CA ALA A 135 -7.61 3.38 -6.66
C ALA A 135 -6.51 4.09 -5.87
N VAL A 136 -6.61 5.41 -5.82
CA VAL A 136 -5.82 6.26 -4.93
C VAL A 136 -6.74 6.90 -3.91
N ALA A 137 -6.37 6.82 -2.64
CA ALA A 137 -7.11 7.38 -1.54
C ALA A 137 -6.24 8.20 -0.58
N LEU A 138 -6.90 9.11 0.10
CA LEU A 138 -6.35 9.95 1.16
C LEU A 138 -6.93 9.51 2.51
N THR A 139 -6.13 9.59 3.56
CA THR A 139 -6.57 9.38 4.94
C THR A 139 -5.98 10.40 5.91
N LYS A 140 -6.75 10.76 6.94
CA LYS A 140 -6.27 11.58 8.08
C LYS A 140 -5.68 10.75 9.22
N GLU A 141 -5.66 9.42 9.08
CA GLU A 141 -5.17 8.51 10.12
C GLU A 141 -3.71 8.11 9.90
N SER A 142 -2.97 7.98 11.00
CA SER A 142 -1.58 7.52 10.99
C SER A 142 -1.45 6.02 11.29
N LEU A 143 -2.25 5.50 12.22
CA LEU A 143 -2.19 4.10 12.66
C LEU A 143 -2.96 3.15 11.73
N PHE A 144 -2.38 1.98 11.46
CA PHE A 144 -2.99 0.94 10.62
C PHE A 144 -4.35 0.47 11.13
N ILE A 145 -4.54 0.39 12.45
CA ILE A 145 -5.83 0.01 13.07
C ILE A 145 -6.94 0.99 12.63
N ASN A 146 -6.66 2.29 12.69
CA ASN A 146 -7.63 3.31 12.32
C ASN A 146 -7.86 3.35 10.80
N LYS A 147 -6.80 3.14 10.00
CA LYS A 147 -6.90 3.02 8.54
C LYS A 147 -7.79 1.84 8.14
N SER A 148 -7.55 0.66 8.72
CA SER A 148 -8.34 -0.55 8.51
C SER A 148 -9.82 -0.34 8.82
N LYS A 149 -10.12 0.29 9.96
CA LYS A 149 -11.49 0.63 10.35
C LYS A 149 -12.17 1.52 9.31
N LEU A 150 -11.53 2.62 8.89
CA LEU A 150 -12.11 3.54 7.91
C LEU A 150 -12.33 2.88 6.54
N ILE A 151 -11.40 2.04 6.10
CA ILE A 151 -11.55 1.31 4.83
C ILE A 151 -12.69 0.31 4.93
N THR A 152 -12.78 -0.46 6.03
CA THR A 152 -13.88 -1.39 6.28
C THR A 152 -15.24 -0.69 6.30
N GLU A 153 -15.34 0.48 6.95
CA GLU A 153 -16.57 1.29 6.96
C GLU A 153 -16.93 1.79 5.55
N TRP A 154 -15.94 2.26 4.79
CA TRP A 154 -16.14 2.68 3.40
C TRP A 154 -16.60 1.51 2.51
N LEU A 155 -15.99 0.33 2.62
CA LEU A 155 -16.38 -0.87 1.86
C LEU A 155 -17.82 -1.29 2.14
N LYS A 156 -18.27 -1.22 3.39
CA LYS A 156 -19.67 -1.51 3.76
C LYS A 156 -20.67 -0.54 3.12
N ILE A 157 -20.27 0.69 2.86
CA ILE A 157 -21.11 1.69 2.17
C ILE A 157 -21.11 1.42 0.67
N GLU A 158 -19.94 1.21 0.06
CA GLU A 158 -19.80 1.00 -1.38
C GLU A 158 -20.34 -0.35 -1.86
N SER A 159 -20.34 -1.37 -1.00
CA SER A 159 -20.74 -2.74 -1.33
C SER A 159 -21.39 -3.44 -0.13
N PRO A 160 -22.58 -2.99 0.32
CA PRO A 160 -23.20 -3.42 1.57
C PRO A 160 -23.51 -4.92 1.65
N ASN A 161 -23.69 -5.58 0.50
CA ASN A 161 -24.03 -7.00 0.42
C ASN A 161 -22.82 -7.89 0.10
N LYS A 162 -21.60 -7.34 0.13
CA LYS A 162 -20.38 -8.10 -0.17
C LYS A 162 -19.37 -7.95 0.95
N HIS A 163 -18.92 -9.09 1.49
CA HIS A 163 -17.75 -9.12 2.36
C HIS A 163 -16.49 -8.96 1.51
N ILE A 164 -15.64 -8.02 1.89
CA ILE A 164 -14.39 -7.70 1.18
C ILE A 164 -13.28 -7.61 2.23
N ASP A 165 -12.25 -8.42 2.06
CA ASP A 165 -11.13 -8.45 2.99
C ASP A 165 -10.06 -7.42 2.62
N ASN A 166 -9.46 -6.82 3.64
CA ASN A 166 -8.36 -5.86 3.47
C ASN A 166 -7.03 -6.57 3.70
N TYR A 167 -6.12 -6.50 2.72
CA TYR A 167 -4.75 -7.01 2.84
C TYR A 167 -3.77 -5.85 2.81
N PHE A 168 -3.20 -5.52 3.97
CA PHE A 168 -2.18 -4.49 4.08
C PHE A 168 -0.83 -5.02 3.62
N LEU A 169 -0.25 -4.35 2.63
CA LEU A 169 1.05 -4.69 2.07
C LEU A 169 2.15 -3.99 2.86
N LEU A 170 2.88 -4.73 3.69
CA LEU A 170 3.90 -4.18 4.58
C LEU A 170 5.28 -4.75 4.26
N GLY A 171 6.28 -3.89 4.12
CA GLY A 171 7.68 -4.33 4.17
C GLY A 171 8.06 -4.77 5.60
N PHE A 172 9.13 -5.57 5.72
CA PHE A 172 9.57 -6.12 7.02
C PHE A 172 9.72 -5.06 8.13
N ASP A 173 10.39 -3.94 7.84
CA ASP A 173 10.58 -2.84 8.81
C ASP A 173 9.28 -2.18 9.28
N THR A 174 8.21 -2.31 8.49
CA THR A 174 6.91 -1.73 8.84
C THR A 174 6.09 -2.71 9.65
N ILE A 175 6.15 -4.01 9.37
CA ILE A 175 5.47 -5.01 10.20
C ILE A 175 6.13 -5.17 11.58
N THR A 176 7.46 -5.01 11.69
CA THR A 176 8.11 -4.98 13.01
C THR A 176 7.64 -3.78 13.84
N ARG A 177 7.48 -2.60 13.22
CA ARG A 177 6.88 -1.42 13.86
C ARG A 177 5.39 -1.61 14.16
N PHE A 178 4.65 -2.31 13.32
CA PHE A 178 3.26 -2.65 13.57
C PHE A 178 3.10 -3.47 14.85
N PHE A 179 4.05 -4.34 15.19
CA PHE A 179 4.04 -5.10 16.43
C PHE A 179 4.76 -4.42 17.62
N ASP A 180 5.28 -3.21 17.44
CA ASP A 180 5.99 -2.49 18.50
C ASP A 180 5.00 -1.77 19.42
N SER A 181 5.00 -2.13 20.70
CA SER A 181 4.06 -1.62 21.71
C SER A 181 4.16 -0.11 21.92
N LYS A 182 5.29 0.53 21.57
CA LYS A 182 5.46 1.98 21.75
C LYS A 182 4.45 2.83 20.97
N TYR A 183 3.85 2.28 19.91
CA TYR A 183 2.84 2.97 19.10
C TYR A 183 1.42 2.87 19.70
N TYR A 184 1.22 2.08 20.75
CA TYR A 184 -0.10 1.78 21.33
C TYR A 184 -0.21 2.25 22.79
N GLN A 185 -0.45 3.55 22.95
CA GLN A 185 -0.62 4.30 24.21
C GLN A 185 -1.10 3.47 25.43
N ASN A 186 -0.16 2.89 26.17
CA ASN A 186 -0.33 2.07 27.39
C ASN A 186 -1.31 0.89 27.32
N LYS A 187 -1.79 0.53 26.13
CA LYS A 187 -2.63 -0.66 25.93
C LYS A 187 -1.74 -1.85 25.62
N SER A 188 -2.22 -3.06 25.93
CA SER A 188 -1.52 -4.24 25.45
C SER A 188 -1.55 -4.30 23.92
N ILE A 189 -0.55 -4.96 23.33
CA ILE A 189 -0.46 -5.15 21.88
C ILE A 189 -1.70 -5.89 21.34
N VAL A 190 -2.20 -6.86 22.11
CA VAL A 190 -3.37 -7.67 21.76
C VAL A 190 -4.64 -6.83 21.75
N GLU A 191 -4.91 -6.07 22.81
CA GLU A 191 -6.08 -5.17 22.87
C GLU A 191 -6.06 -4.13 21.75
N SER A 192 -4.87 -3.67 21.37
CA SER A 192 -4.70 -2.65 20.34
C SER A 192 -4.90 -3.19 18.94
N LEU A 193 -4.40 -4.41 18.66
CA LEU A 193 -4.38 -4.99 17.32
C LEU A 193 -5.53 -5.93 17.01
N ASN A 194 -6.25 -6.45 18.00
CA ASN A 194 -7.43 -7.29 17.77
C ASN A 194 -8.45 -6.67 16.79
N PRO A 195 -8.84 -5.38 16.95
CA PRO A 195 -9.79 -4.75 16.03
C PRO A 195 -9.30 -4.69 14.57
N PHE A 196 -7.98 -4.65 14.35
CA PHE A 196 -7.42 -4.70 13.01
C PHE A 196 -7.64 -6.09 12.39
N PHE A 197 -7.31 -7.16 13.12
CA PHE A 197 -7.37 -8.53 12.60
C PHE A 197 -8.79 -9.09 12.42
N GLU A 198 -9.81 -8.43 12.98
CA GLU A 198 -11.21 -8.76 12.71
C GLU A 198 -11.58 -8.63 11.21
N ASN A 199 -11.04 -7.62 10.52
CA ASN A 199 -11.44 -7.28 9.15
C ASN A 199 -10.23 -7.05 8.22
N SER A 200 -9.03 -7.38 8.67
CA SER A 200 -7.80 -7.14 7.92
C SER A 200 -6.76 -8.21 8.11
N HIS A 201 -5.93 -8.32 7.09
CA HIS A 201 -4.85 -9.25 6.92
C HIS A 201 -3.59 -8.47 6.56
N ILE A 202 -2.44 -9.11 6.68
CA ILE A 202 -1.15 -8.54 6.32
C ILE A 202 -0.47 -9.48 5.32
N ILE A 203 0.07 -8.90 4.25
CA ILE A 203 1.04 -9.55 3.38
C ILE A 203 2.39 -8.89 3.67
N ALA A 204 3.25 -9.62 4.37
CA ALA A 204 4.59 -9.17 4.71
C ALA A 204 5.57 -9.49 3.57
N LEU A 205 6.29 -8.47 3.15
CA LEU A 205 7.07 -8.45 1.93
C LEU A 205 8.55 -8.37 2.35
N LEU A 206 9.27 -9.48 2.19
CA LEU A 206 10.63 -9.69 2.73
C LEU A 206 11.70 -9.25 1.71
N ARG A 207 12.82 -8.69 2.21
CA ARG A 207 13.95 -8.25 1.37
C ARG A 207 15.29 -8.40 2.09
N GLU A 208 16.36 -8.72 1.37
CA GLU A 208 17.72 -8.86 1.95
C GLU A 208 18.33 -7.53 2.39
N ASN A 209 18.25 -6.50 1.53
CA ASN A 209 19.01 -5.27 1.67
C ASN A 209 18.19 -4.13 2.31
N ASN A 210 18.86 -3.29 3.10
CA ASN A 210 18.31 -2.07 3.71
C ASN A 210 17.15 -2.30 4.70
N SER A 211 17.06 -3.47 5.34
CA SER A 211 16.22 -3.59 6.54
C SER A 211 16.84 -2.72 7.65
N LEU A 212 16.03 -1.85 8.25
CA LEU A 212 16.43 -1.10 9.45
C LEU A 212 16.75 -2.07 10.61
N SER A 213 16.21 -3.28 10.56
CA SER A 213 16.51 -4.35 11.52
C SER A 213 17.88 -4.99 11.34
N GLY A 214 18.54 -4.82 10.18
CA GLY A 214 19.77 -5.54 9.82
C GLY A 214 19.58 -7.06 9.63
N MET A 215 18.34 -7.54 9.62
CA MET A 215 18.01 -8.96 9.49
C MET A 215 18.06 -9.40 8.04
N ASN A 216 18.72 -10.54 7.78
CA ASN A 216 18.64 -11.24 6.49
C ASN A 216 17.26 -11.92 6.31
N ILE A 217 16.97 -12.43 5.11
CA ILE A 217 15.68 -13.07 4.80
C ILE A 217 15.34 -14.20 5.77
N SER A 218 16.29 -15.09 6.09
CA SER A 218 16.04 -16.21 7.00
C SER A 218 15.65 -15.74 8.40
N GLN A 219 16.29 -14.68 8.91
CA GLN A 219 15.96 -14.09 10.21
C GLN A 219 14.59 -13.40 10.19
N GLN A 220 14.24 -12.76 9.07
CA GLN A 220 12.90 -12.16 8.89
C GLN A 220 11.80 -13.24 8.89
N MET A 221 12.03 -14.34 8.18
CA MET A 221 11.13 -15.50 8.16
C MET A 221 10.98 -16.10 9.57
N GLU A 222 12.08 -16.30 10.29
CA GLU A 222 12.03 -16.82 11.67
C GLU A 222 11.23 -15.91 12.61
N TYR A 223 11.39 -14.59 12.48
CA TYR A 223 10.62 -13.62 13.24
C TYR A 223 9.11 -13.77 12.96
N LEU A 224 8.72 -13.87 11.68
CA LEU A 224 7.31 -14.02 11.30
C LEU A 224 6.74 -15.40 11.66
N ASP A 225 7.53 -16.46 11.55
CA ASP A 225 7.12 -17.82 11.93
C ASP A 225 6.81 -17.92 13.43
N LYS A 226 7.53 -17.18 14.29
CA LYS A 226 7.18 -17.09 15.73
C LYS A 226 5.79 -16.51 15.95
N ILE A 227 5.39 -15.54 15.13
CA ILE A 227 4.09 -14.88 15.22
C ILE A 227 3.00 -15.75 14.59
N ILE A 228 3.25 -16.33 13.41
CA ILE A 228 2.26 -17.04 12.60
C ILE A 228 2.07 -18.47 13.08
N LYS A 229 3.17 -19.22 13.25
CA LYS A 229 3.12 -20.66 13.57
C LYS A 229 3.08 -20.90 15.07
N ASN A 230 3.92 -20.17 15.81
CA ASN A 230 4.01 -20.36 17.26
C ASN A 230 3.02 -19.47 18.02
N GLN A 231 2.32 -18.54 17.35
CA GLN A 231 1.39 -17.59 17.97
C GLN A 231 2.01 -16.85 19.16
N THR A 232 3.27 -16.43 19.02
CA THR A 232 3.99 -15.74 20.08
C THR A 232 4.65 -14.48 19.59
N LEU A 233 4.61 -13.44 20.42
CA LEU A 233 5.34 -12.19 20.21
C LEU A 233 6.03 -11.80 21.51
N ASN A 234 7.36 -11.81 21.54
CA ASN A 234 8.16 -11.49 22.73
C ASN A 234 7.72 -12.26 24.00
N GLY A 235 7.37 -13.54 23.85
CA GLY A 235 6.90 -14.40 24.94
C GLY A 235 5.41 -14.27 25.30
N LEU A 236 4.69 -13.32 24.69
CA LEU A 236 3.24 -13.20 24.82
C LEU A 236 2.54 -14.19 23.87
N LYS A 237 1.60 -14.99 24.39
CA LYS A 237 0.70 -15.80 23.56
C LYS A 237 -0.31 -14.89 22.84
N LEU A 238 -0.42 -15.05 21.53
CA LEU A 238 -1.32 -14.28 20.67
C LEU A 238 -2.70 -14.96 20.56
N PRO A 239 -3.76 -14.20 20.24
CA PRO A 239 -5.10 -14.75 20.06
C PRO A 239 -5.23 -15.62 18.81
N ASP A 240 -6.09 -16.64 18.88
CA ASP A 240 -6.40 -17.51 17.73
C ASP A 240 -7.01 -16.76 16.53
N LEU A 241 -7.64 -15.61 16.78
CA LEU A 241 -8.17 -14.73 15.74
C LEU A 241 -7.10 -14.31 14.71
N TRP A 242 -5.83 -14.26 15.13
CA TRP A 242 -4.73 -13.83 14.26
C TRP A 242 -4.22 -14.96 13.37
N ASN A 243 -4.70 -16.19 13.56
CA ASN A 243 -4.34 -17.33 12.73
C ASN A 243 -4.65 -17.06 11.27
N ASN A 244 -3.69 -17.35 10.41
CA ASN A 244 -3.79 -17.15 8.96
C ASN A 244 -4.08 -15.68 8.55
N LYS A 245 -3.97 -14.71 9.47
CA LYS A 245 -4.13 -13.29 9.16
C LYS A 245 -2.89 -12.62 8.61
N ILE A 246 -1.74 -13.29 8.72
CA ILE A 246 -0.46 -12.78 8.25
C ILE A 246 0.13 -13.86 7.35
N ILE A 247 0.43 -13.48 6.11
CA ILE A 247 1.21 -14.29 5.18
C ILE A 247 2.43 -13.50 4.77
N TYR A 248 3.47 -14.19 4.29
CA TYR A 248 4.67 -13.52 3.81
C TYR A 248 5.20 -14.14 2.54
N GLY A 249 6.01 -13.36 1.83
CA GLY A 249 6.72 -13.81 0.65
C GLY A 249 8.00 -13.01 0.42
N GLU A 250 8.98 -13.68 -0.16
CA GLU A 250 10.20 -13.05 -0.62
C GLU A 250 9.98 -12.28 -1.91
N CYS A 251 10.81 -11.26 -2.14
CA CYS A 251 10.87 -10.61 -3.44
C CYS A 251 12.28 -10.42 -3.95
N LYS A 252 12.32 -10.39 -5.28
CA LYS A 252 13.46 -10.10 -6.12
C LYS A 252 13.91 -8.63 -5.97
N ASP A 253 15.12 -8.36 -6.42
CA ASP A 253 15.96 -7.16 -6.21
C ASP A 253 15.29 -5.79 -6.42
N THR A 254 14.19 -5.71 -7.16
CA THR A 254 13.40 -4.49 -7.45
C THR A 254 12.90 -3.73 -6.20
N TRP A 255 12.94 -4.33 -5.01
CA TRP A 255 12.51 -3.71 -3.74
C TRP A 255 13.61 -3.02 -2.95
N ASN A 256 14.85 -3.06 -3.43
CA ASN A 256 15.94 -2.30 -2.82
C ASN A 256 15.91 -0.80 -3.17
N ILE A 257 14.79 -0.33 -3.71
CA ILE A 257 14.54 1.05 -4.08
C ILE A 257 13.85 1.75 -2.90
N SER A 258 14.34 2.93 -2.52
CA SER A 258 13.64 3.80 -1.57
C SER A 258 13.43 5.19 -2.14
N SER A 259 12.29 5.80 -1.83
CA SER A 259 12.01 7.19 -2.19
C SER A 259 13.10 8.15 -1.71
N SER A 260 13.70 7.91 -0.54
CA SER A 260 14.79 8.75 -0.03
C SER A 260 16.05 8.68 -0.90
N LYS A 261 16.41 7.48 -1.38
CA LYS A 261 17.54 7.32 -2.31
C LYS A 261 17.28 8.01 -3.64
N ILE A 262 16.05 7.93 -4.16
CA ILE A 262 15.63 8.64 -5.37
C ILE A 262 15.78 10.15 -5.19
N ARG A 263 15.22 10.74 -4.13
CA ARG A 263 15.35 12.19 -3.87
C ARG A 263 16.80 12.64 -3.75
N GLN A 264 17.64 11.85 -3.07
CA GLN A 264 19.08 12.15 -2.95
C GLN A 264 19.79 12.11 -4.31
N ASN A 265 19.49 11.11 -5.14
CA ASN A 265 20.07 11.00 -6.47
C ASN A 265 19.62 12.15 -7.38
N VAL A 266 18.35 12.57 -7.32
CA VAL A 266 17.86 13.75 -8.06
C VAL A 266 18.61 15.01 -7.62
N LYS A 267 18.70 15.25 -6.30
CA LYS A 267 19.39 16.41 -5.73
C LYS A 267 20.88 16.49 -6.10
N ASN A 268 21.52 15.34 -6.27
CA ASN A 268 22.94 15.22 -6.60
C ASN A 268 23.19 15.04 -8.10
N ASP A 269 22.18 15.24 -8.96
CA ASP A 269 22.27 15.06 -10.42
C ASP A 269 22.75 13.65 -10.87
N VAL A 270 22.50 12.62 -10.06
CA VAL A 270 22.85 11.22 -10.36
C VAL A 270 21.72 10.57 -11.16
N ILE A 271 21.92 10.31 -12.46
CA ILE A 271 20.85 9.90 -13.40
C ILE A 271 20.16 8.57 -13.08
N ASP A 272 20.80 7.69 -12.30
CA ASP A 272 20.33 6.32 -11.99
C ASP A 272 18.92 6.26 -11.37
N TRP A 273 18.44 7.36 -10.77
CA TRP A 273 17.10 7.41 -10.19
C TRP A 273 15.98 7.19 -11.21
N LYS A 274 16.21 7.51 -12.50
CA LYS A 274 15.19 7.32 -13.54
C LYS A 274 14.82 5.84 -13.73
N ALA A 275 15.79 4.94 -13.58
CA ALA A 275 15.57 3.51 -13.66
C ALA A 275 14.84 2.94 -12.42
N MET A 276 14.67 3.74 -11.37
CA MET A 276 14.02 3.34 -10.13
C MET A 276 12.52 3.65 -10.10
N VAL A 277 12.01 4.43 -11.05
CA VAL A 277 10.61 4.87 -11.12
C VAL A 277 10.01 4.54 -12.48
N LEU A 278 8.69 4.70 -12.62
CA LEU A 278 8.04 4.64 -13.93
C LEU A 278 8.52 5.81 -14.81
N PRO A 279 8.66 5.63 -16.14
CA PRO A 279 9.07 6.71 -17.04
C PRO A 279 8.21 7.97 -16.89
N GLU A 280 6.89 7.82 -16.74
CA GLU A 280 5.98 8.95 -16.57
C GLU A 280 6.19 9.70 -15.24
N VAL A 281 6.61 8.99 -14.19
CA VAL A 281 6.96 9.60 -12.91
C VAL A 281 8.29 10.35 -13.04
N ALA A 282 9.26 9.80 -13.79
CA ALA A 282 10.51 10.52 -14.07
C ALA A 282 10.25 11.81 -14.86
N ASP A 283 9.48 11.73 -15.93
CA ASP A 283 9.09 12.90 -16.74
C ASP A 283 8.37 13.95 -15.89
N TYR A 284 7.49 13.52 -14.97
CA TYR A 284 6.80 14.43 -14.05
C TYR A 284 7.77 15.16 -13.12
N ILE A 285 8.69 14.42 -12.47
CA ILE A 285 9.71 14.97 -11.57
C ILE A 285 10.58 16.01 -12.30
N GLU A 286 11.04 15.70 -13.52
CA GLU A 286 11.87 16.61 -14.32
C GLU A 286 11.12 17.87 -14.73
N LYS A 287 9.89 17.71 -15.23
CA LYS A 287 9.05 18.82 -15.68
C LYS A 287 8.71 19.78 -14.54
N LYS A 288 8.50 19.25 -13.33
CA LYS A 288 8.18 20.03 -12.13
C LYS A 288 9.42 20.55 -11.41
N GLY A 289 10.61 20.10 -11.78
CA GLY A 289 11.86 20.44 -11.08
C GLY A 289 11.86 19.97 -9.63
N MET A 290 11.19 18.87 -9.33
CA MET A 290 11.06 18.36 -7.95
C MET A 290 12.40 17.85 -7.43
N TYR A 291 12.58 17.93 -6.11
CA TYR A 291 13.72 17.36 -5.37
C TYR A 291 15.11 17.90 -5.73
N LYS A 292 15.18 19.03 -6.44
CA LYS A 292 16.40 19.79 -6.68
C LYS A 292 16.79 20.61 -5.45
#